data_AF-A0A8J7VUN3-F1
#
_entry.id   AF-A0A8J7VUN3-F1
#
_cell.length_a   1.000
_cell.length_b   1.000
_cell.length_c   1.000
_cell.angle_alpha   90.00
_cell.angle_beta   90.00
_cell.angle_gamma   90.00
#
_symmetry.space_group_name_H-M   'P 1'
#
loop_
_entity.id
_entity.type
_entity.pdbx_description
1 polymer ?
#
loop_
_entity_poly.entity_id
_entity_poly.type
_entity_poly.pdbx_seq_one_letter_code
_entity_poly.pdbx_strand_id
1 'polypeptide(L)'
;MPSIVRPVLFLAGLACATAALAEQGDHVEVSAPWIRALPGTLPAGGYMTLANAGDEPVTLTGVDSPAFGHAMLHRSSVAGGQGRMEHVGELEIPAHDAVALAPGGYHLMLMHATSPLRIGSTVPLTLHFADGSTRAVEATVRPANAQGIDD
;
A
#
# COMPACT_ATOMS: atom_id res chain seq x y z
N MET A 1 -10.86 -76.73 -3.95
CA MET A 1 -11.62 -75.59 -3.38
C MET A 1 -11.54 -75.74 -1.87
N PRO A 2 -10.94 -74.80 -1.11
CA PRO A 2 -11.36 -73.40 -1.06
C PRO A 2 -10.23 -72.37 -1.24
N SER A 3 -10.63 -71.15 -1.61
CA SER A 3 -9.82 -69.96 -1.84
C SER A 3 -9.60 -69.19 -0.54
N ILE A 4 -8.35 -68.77 -0.26
CA ILE A 4 -8.03 -67.82 0.80
C ILE A 4 -7.82 -66.45 0.16
N VAL A 5 -8.73 -65.53 0.47
CA VAL A 5 -8.78 -64.16 -0.05
C VAL A 5 -7.86 -63.28 0.82
N ARG A 6 -6.96 -62.51 0.20
CA ARG A 6 -6.07 -61.55 0.90
C ARG A 6 -6.83 -60.27 1.24
N PRO A 7 -6.63 -59.66 2.43
CA PRO A 7 -7.20 -58.36 2.72
C PRO A 7 -6.35 -57.29 2.02
N VAL A 8 -6.97 -56.52 1.12
CA VAL A 8 -6.40 -55.26 0.63
C VAL A 8 -6.77 -54.19 1.65
N LEU A 9 -5.77 -53.74 2.40
CA LEU A 9 -5.91 -52.62 3.33
C LEU A 9 -5.85 -51.32 2.50
N PHE A 10 -7.00 -50.68 2.28
CA PHE A 10 -7.07 -49.35 1.68
C PHE A 10 -6.69 -48.30 2.74
N LEU A 11 -5.52 -47.69 2.58
CA LEU A 11 -5.10 -46.52 3.35
C LEU A 11 -5.71 -45.28 2.68
N ALA A 12 -6.75 -44.71 3.28
CA ALA A 12 -7.36 -43.46 2.82
C ALA A 12 -6.40 -42.29 3.11
N GLY A 13 -5.83 -41.71 2.05
CA GLY A 13 -4.99 -40.52 2.13
C GLY A 13 -5.84 -39.28 2.45
N LEU A 14 -5.57 -38.65 3.59
CA LEU A 14 -6.10 -37.33 3.93
C LEU A 14 -5.30 -36.28 3.14
N ALA A 15 -5.82 -35.85 1.99
CA ALA A 15 -5.27 -34.73 1.26
C ALA A 15 -5.66 -33.43 1.98
N CYS A 16 -4.73 -32.86 2.76
CA CYS A 16 -4.84 -31.47 3.22
C CYS A 16 -4.71 -30.56 2.00
N ALA A 17 -5.83 -30.03 1.51
CA ALA A 17 -5.83 -28.91 0.58
C ALA A 17 -5.38 -27.66 1.34
N THR A 18 -4.13 -27.25 1.16
CA THR A 18 -3.69 -25.91 1.54
C THR A 18 -4.34 -24.93 0.59
N ALA A 19 -5.48 -24.36 0.98
CA ALA A 19 -5.95 -23.12 0.35
C ALA A 19 -4.88 -22.07 0.66
N ALA A 20 -4.20 -21.56 -0.37
CA ALA A 20 -3.40 -20.35 -0.20
C ALA A 20 -4.37 -19.25 0.22
N LEU A 21 -4.25 -18.79 1.46
CA LEU A 21 -4.93 -17.58 1.90
C LEU A 21 -4.34 -16.45 1.06
N ALA A 22 -5.18 -15.77 0.30
CA ALA A 22 -4.75 -14.57 -0.41
C ALA A 22 -4.47 -13.49 0.65
N GLU A 23 -3.28 -12.90 0.56
CA GLU A 23 -2.85 -11.86 1.48
C GLU A 23 -3.56 -10.55 1.13
N GLN A 24 -3.91 -9.74 2.12
CA GLN A 24 -4.63 -8.47 1.96
C GLN A 24 -3.97 -7.55 0.92
N GLY A 25 -2.64 -7.46 0.93
CA GLY A 25 -1.89 -6.64 -0.02
C GLY A 25 -2.01 -7.08 -1.48
N ASP A 26 -2.35 -8.35 -1.76
CA ASP A 26 -2.56 -8.83 -3.13
C ASP A 26 -3.93 -8.44 -3.69
N HIS A 27 -4.88 -8.09 -2.82
CA HIS A 27 -6.20 -7.56 -3.21
C HIS A 27 -6.19 -6.07 -3.49
N VAL A 28 -5.11 -5.36 -3.13
CA VAL A 28 -5.01 -3.90 -3.31
C VAL A 28 -4.29 -3.57 -4.62
N GLU A 29 -5.05 -3.03 -5.55
CA GLU A 29 -4.53 -2.41 -6.76
C GLU A 29 -4.09 -0.97 -6.47
N VAL A 30 -2.84 -0.66 -6.81
CA VAL A 30 -2.27 0.68 -6.68
C VAL A 30 -2.21 1.33 -8.04
N SER A 31 -2.81 2.51 -8.18
CA SER A 31 -2.82 3.26 -9.43
C SER A 31 -2.31 4.68 -9.27
N ALA A 32 -1.69 5.18 -10.35
CA ALA A 32 -1.10 6.52 -10.46
C ALA A 32 -0.23 6.96 -9.26
N PRO A 33 0.77 6.16 -8.83
CA PRO A 33 1.65 6.57 -7.74
C PRO A 33 2.60 7.70 -8.16
N TRP A 34 2.63 8.78 -7.37
CA TRP A 34 3.52 9.90 -7.62
C TRP A 34 3.96 10.61 -6.33
N ILE A 35 5.10 11.29 -6.40
CA ILE A 35 5.67 12.07 -5.31
C ILE A 35 5.78 13.52 -5.74
N ARG A 36 5.24 14.44 -4.95
CA ARG A 36 5.48 15.87 -5.08
C ARG A 36 6.76 16.25 -4.36
N ALA A 37 7.79 16.62 -5.12
CA ALA A 37 9.02 17.16 -4.57
C ALA A 37 8.84 18.63 -4.18
N LEU A 38 9.22 18.97 -2.95
CA LEU A 38 9.30 20.34 -2.47
C LEU A 38 10.77 20.82 -2.41
N PRO A 39 11.02 22.14 -2.48
CA PRO A 39 12.38 22.67 -2.43
C PRO A 39 13.13 22.34 -1.13
N GLY A 40 14.44 22.18 -1.24
CA GLY A 40 15.34 22.02 -0.09
C GLY A 40 15.11 20.72 0.66
N THR A 41 14.99 20.81 1.99
CA THR A 41 14.82 19.67 2.90
C THR A 41 13.37 19.51 3.39
N LEU A 42 12.42 20.20 2.75
CA LEU A 42 11.01 20.09 3.10
C LEU A 42 10.50 18.66 2.83
N PRO A 43 9.57 18.14 3.66
CA PRO A 43 8.95 16.85 3.40
C PRO A 43 8.29 16.80 2.02
N ALA A 44 8.45 15.68 1.31
CA ALA A 44 7.74 15.42 0.07
C ALA A 44 6.37 14.79 0.38
N GLY A 45 5.42 14.95 -0.55
CA GLY A 45 4.10 14.31 -0.47
C GLY A 45 4.00 13.14 -1.43
N GLY A 46 3.61 11.96 -0.96
CA GLY A 46 3.28 10.80 -1.81
C GLY A 46 1.78 10.63 -1.99
N TYR A 47 1.37 10.30 -3.21
CA TYR A 47 -0.01 10.24 -3.67
C TYR A 47 -0.21 9.02 -4.55
N MET A 48 -1.40 8.42 -4.49
CA MET A 48 -1.82 7.24 -5.26
C MET A 48 -3.29 6.96 -4.97
N THR A 49 -3.91 6.10 -5.77
CA THR A 49 -5.20 5.50 -5.43
C THR A 49 -5.00 4.04 -5.06
N LEU A 50 -5.61 3.62 -3.95
CA LEU A 50 -5.62 2.25 -3.47
C LEU A 50 -7.02 1.68 -3.65
N ALA A 51 -7.20 0.69 -4.51
CA ALA A 51 -8.48 0.04 -4.76
C ALA A 51 -8.43 -1.41 -4.25
N ASN A 52 -9.39 -1.79 -3.40
CA ASN A 52 -9.47 -3.13 -2.85
C ASN A 52 -10.46 -3.96 -3.68
N ALA A 53 -9.95 -4.94 -4.41
CA ALA A 53 -10.75 -5.86 -5.21
C ALA A 53 -11.29 -7.07 -4.40
N GLY A 54 -10.86 -7.22 -3.15
CA GLY A 54 -11.28 -8.29 -2.26
C GLY A 54 -12.65 -8.08 -1.62
N ASP A 55 -13.15 -9.14 -1.00
CA ASP A 55 -14.47 -9.18 -0.35
C ASP A 55 -14.45 -8.67 1.12
N GLU A 56 -13.26 -8.43 1.68
CA GLU A 56 -13.05 -7.96 3.05
C GLU A 56 -12.27 -6.64 3.06
N PRO A 57 -12.45 -5.76 4.06
CA PRO A 57 -11.64 -4.55 4.21
C PRO A 57 -10.15 -4.88 4.37
N VAL A 58 -9.30 -4.02 3.80
CA VAL A 58 -7.84 -4.10 3.92
C VAL A 58 -7.34 -2.87 4.66
N THR A 59 -6.44 -3.05 5.63
CA THR A 59 -5.90 -1.94 6.43
C THR A 59 -4.44 -1.70 6.11
N LEU A 60 -4.14 -0.52 5.55
CA LEU A 60 -2.78 -0.03 5.37
C LEU A 60 -2.26 0.55 6.69
N THR A 61 -1.18 0.00 7.23
CA THR A 61 -0.62 0.38 8.54
C THR A 61 0.69 1.16 8.43
N GLY A 62 1.30 1.20 7.25
CA GLY A 62 2.56 1.89 7.08
C GLY A 62 3.07 1.96 5.66
N VAL A 63 4.16 2.72 5.54
CA VAL A 63 4.94 2.82 4.31
C VAL A 63 6.41 2.97 4.68
N ASP A 64 7.30 2.41 3.87
CA ASP A 64 8.73 2.74 3.91
C ASP A 64 9.27 3.01 2.50
N SER A 65 10.48 3.56 2.46
CA SER A 65 11.26 3.71 1.23
C SER A 65 12.75 3.81 1.56
N PRO A 66 13.63 3.18 0.79
CA PRO A 66 15.07 3.39 0.93
C PRO A 66 15.52 4.82 0.56
N ALA A 67 14.67 5.60 -0.11
CA ALA A 67 14.96 6.97 -0.51
C ALA A 67 14.68 8.02 0.59
N PHE A 68 14.04 7.62 1.70
CA PHE A 68 13.62 8.52 2.77
C PHE A 68 13.95 7.94 4.14
N GLY A 69 14.31 8.81 5.09
CA GLY A 69 14.53 8.39 6.48
C GLY A 69 13.24 7.97 7.18
N HIS A 70 12.11 8.61 6.85
CA HIS A 70 10.78 8.26 7.36
C HIS A 70 9.71 8.44 6.30
N ALA A 71 8.71 7.56 6.31
CA ALA A 71 7.49 7.69 5.53
C ALA A 71 6.29 7.40 6.45
N MET A 72 5.26 8.25 6.39
CA MET A 72 4.12 8.19 7.32
C MET A 72 2.83 8.51 6.60
N LEU A 73 1.73 7.86 7.00
CA LEU A 73 0.38 8.23 6.57
C LEU A 73 -0.08 9.49 7.31
N HIS A 74 -0.61 10.45 6.55
CA HIS A 74 -1.13 11.70 7.08
C HIS A 74 -2.48 12.04 6.45
N ARG A 75 -3.30 12.82 7.16
CA ARG A 75 -4.53 13.44 6.65
C ARG A 75 -4.42 14.95 6.73
N SER A 76 -4.67 15.62 5.60
CA SER A 76 -4.89 17.06 5.57
C SER A 76 -6.33 17.39 5.91
N SER A 77 -6.53 18.47 6.66
CA SER A 77 -7.85 19.01 6.99
C SER A 77 -7.78 20.52 7.13
N VAL A 78 -8.92 21.19 7.01
CA VAL A 78 -9.04 22.61 7.36
C VAL A 78 -9.83 22.70 8.65
N ALA A 79 -9.21 23.22 9.70
CA ALA A 79 -9.85 23.45 10.99
C ALA A 79 -9.74 24.94 11.34
N GLY A 80 -10.88 25.63 11.49
CA GLY A 80 -10.89 27.05 11.85
C GLY A 80 -10.20 27.97 10.85
N GLY A 81 -10.23 27.63 9.55
CA GLY A 81 -9.58 28.41 8.48
C GLY A 81 -8.07 28.18 8.34
N GLN A 82 -7.47 27.31 9.16
CA GLN A 82 -6.07 26.93 9.07
C GLN A 82 -5.94 25.49 8.58
N GLY A 83 -4.97 25.26 7.68
CA GLY A 83 -4.64 23.91 7.23
C GLY A 83 -3.91 23.14 8.33
N ARG A 84 -4.36 21.93 8.64
CA ARG A 84 -3.70 21.00 9.56
C ARG A 84 -3.37 19.71 8.84
N MET A 85 -2.17 19.19 9.08
CA MET A 85 -1.78 17.83 8.70
C MET A 85 -1.61 17.02 9.98
N GLU A 86 -2.22 15.84 10.02
CA GLU A 86 -2.17 14.95 11.17
C GLU A 86 -1.67 13.57 10.73
N HIS A 87 -0.79 12.98 11.54
CA HIS A 87 -0.39 11.59 11.37
C HIS A 87 -1.57 10.65 11.60
N VAL A 88 -1.70 9.66 10.74
CA VAL A 88 -2.71 8.62 10.80
C VAL A 88 -1.99 7.29 10.91
N GLY A 89 -2.26 6.52 11.96
CA GLY A 89 -1.59 5.24 12.21
C GLY A 89 -2.00 4.13 11.23
N GLU A 90 -3.24 4.19 10.73
CA GLU A 90 -3.77 3.21 9.80
C GLU A 90 -4.85 3.79 8.89
N LEU A 91 -5.00 3.23 7.70
CA LEU A 91 -5.99 3.61 6.71
C LEU A 91 -6.71 2.36 6.21
N GLU A 92 -8.00 2.24 6.53
CA GLU A 92 -8.86 1.19 6.00
C GLU A 92 -9.25 1.50 4.54
N ILE A 93 -9.19 0.47 3.70
CA ILE A 93 -9.63 0.44 2.31
C ILE A 93 -10.80 -0.55 2.25
N PRO A 94 -12.06 -0.07 2.16
CA PRO A 94 -13.22 -0.95 2.20
C PRO A 94 -13.23 -1.96 1.05
N ALA A 95 -13.87 -3.11 1.27
CA ALA A 95 -14.09 -4.12 0.23
C ALA A 95 -14.79 -3.51 -1.00
N HIS A 96 -14.30 -3.85 -2.20
CA HIS A 96 -14.80 -3.35 -3.48
C HIS A 96 -14.84 -1.82 -3.64
N ASP A 97 -14.05 -1.09 -2.85
CA ASP A 97 -13.98 0.36 -2.89
C ASP A 97 -12.53 0.85 -3.03
N ALA A 98 -12.37 2.16 -3.21
CA ALA A 98 -11.08 2.80 -3.37
C ALA A 98 -10.91 4.02 -2.47
N VAL A 99 -9.68 4.20 -1.98
CA VAL A 99 -9.26 5.37 -1.22
C VAL A 99 -8.17 6.12 -1.98
N ALA A 100 -8.39 7.42 -2.19
CA ALA A 100 -7.44 8.30 -2.83
C ALA A 100 -6.53 8.97 -1.79
N LEU A 101 -5.22 8.79 -1.95
CA LEU A 101 -4.20 9.64 -1.33
C LEU A 101 -3.93 10.78 -2.31
N ALA A 102 -4.54 11.93 -2.06
CA ALA A 102 -4.53 13.09 -2.95
C ALA A 102 -4.26 14.41 -2.19
N PRO A 103 -3.76 15.46 -2.86
CA PRO A 103 -3.58 16.77 -2.26
C PRO A 103 -4.85 17.26 -1.52
N GLY A 104 -4.69 17.71 -0.28
CA GLY A 104 -5.81 18.17 0.55
C GLY A 104 -6.58 17.06 1.29
N GLY A 105 -6.29 15.78 1.02
CA GLY A 105 -6.83 14.63 1.73
C GLY A 105 -5.75 13.80 2.43
N TYR A 106 -5.90 12.47 2.37
CA TYR A 106 -4.85 11.54 2.80
C TYR A 106 -3.62 11.67 1.90
N HIS A 107 -2.44 11.48 2.47
CA HIS A 107 -1.17 11.48 1.73
C HIS A 107 -0.08 10.79 2.52
N LEU A 108 0.98 10.39 1.83
CA LEU A 108 2.21 9.98 2.47
C LEU A 108 3.06 11.22 2.76
N MET A 109 3.48 11.42 4.00
CA MET A 109 4.50 12.39 4.36
C MET A 109 5.86 11.70 4.31
N LEU A 110 6.72 12.13 3.39
CA LEU A 110 8.03 11.53 3.12
C LEU A 110 9.12 12.48 3.61
N MET A 111 9.83 12.11 4.68
CA MET A 111 10.78 12.96 5.37
C MET A 111 12.22 12.50 5.16
N HIS A 112 13.15 13.46 5.23
CA HIS A 112 14.59 13.21 5.18
C HIS A 112 15.00 12.41 3.93
N ALA A 113 14.76 12.97 2.74
CA ALA A 113 15.23 12.37 1.50
C ALA A 113 16.75 12.13 1.56
N THR A 114 17.18 10.91 1.23
CA THR A 114 18.59 10.51 1.31
C THR A 114 19.44 11.11 0.19
N SER A 115 18.79 11.57 -0.89
CA SER A 115 19.40 12.29 -2.00
C SER A 115 18.38 13.25 -2.63
N PRO A 116 18.82 14.24 -3.44
CA PRO A 116 17.90 15.14 -4.12
C PRO A 116 16.92 14.40 -5.05
N LEU A 117 15.62 14.66 -4.87
CA LEU A 117 14.57 14.10 -5.72
C LEU A 117 14.65 14.72 -7.12
N ARG A 118 14.98 13.90 -8.12
CA ARG A 118 15.01 14.36 -9.52
C ARG A 118 13.62 14.24 -10.13
N ILE A 119 13.11 15.33 -10.72
CA ILE A 119 11.83 15.33 -11.43
C ILE A 119 11.87 14.30 -12.57
N GLY A 120 10.80 13.50 -12.70
CA GLY A 120 10.67 12.41 -13.67
C GLY A 120 11.38 11.11 -13.27
N SER A 121 12.16 11.11 -12.18
CA SER A 121 12.69 9.86 -11.63
C SER A 121 11.63 9.07 -10.88
N THR A 122 11.89 7.79 -10.68
CA THR A 122 11.02 6.88 -9.92
C THR A 122 11.63 6.58 -8.57
N VAL A 123 10.79 6.53 -7.53
CA VAL A 123 11.18 6.16 -6.17
C VAL A 123 10.37 4.94 -5.73
N PRO A 124 11.04 3.87 -5.25
CA PRO A 124 10.34 2.71 -4.71
C PRO A 124 9.76 3.02 -3.34
N LEU A 125 8.53 2.60 -3.12
CA LEU A 125 7.80 2.62 -1.85
C LEU A 125 7.34 1.19 -1.51
N THR A 126 7.33 0.84 -0.24
CA THR A 126 6.75 -0.40 0.26
C THR A 126 5.57 -0.07 1.14
N LEU A 127 4.37 -0.49 0.74
CA LEU A 127 3.15 -0.39 1.54
C LEU A 127 3.06 -1.61 2.47
N HIS A 128 2.65 -1.38 3.72
CA HIS A 128 2.50 -2.43 4.75
C HIS A 128 1.05 -2.55 5.18
N PHE A 129 0.55 -3.79 5.25
CA PHE A 129 -0.83 -4.07 5.62
C PHE A 129 -0.92 -4.77 6.98
N ALA A 130 -2.12 -4.74 7.58
CA ALA A 130 -2.34 -5.23 8.93
C ALA A 130 -2.12 -6.74 9.10
N ASP A 131 -2.29 -7.53 8.04
CA ASP A 131 -1.99 -8.97 8.03
C ASP A 131 -0.49 -9.29 7.93
N GLY A 132 0.37 -8.28 7.79
CA GLY A 132 1.82 -8.41 7.64
C GLY A 132 2.28 -8.52 6.19
N SER A 133 1.35 -8.53 5.23
CA SER A 133 1.67 -8.50 3.81
C SER A 133 2.17 -7.12 3.38
N THR A 134 2.83 -7.06 2.21
CA THR A 134 3.38 -5.82 1.69
C THR A 134 3.11 -5.65 0.20
N ARG A 135 3.11 -4.41 -0.27
CA ARG A 135 3.06 -4.11 -1.70
C ARG A 135 4.10 -3.09 -2.15
N ALA A 136 4.93 -3.50 -3.10
CA ALA A 136 5.90 -2.62 -3.74
C ALA A 136 5.21 -1.70 -4.76
N VAL A 137 5.56 -0.42 -4.72
CA VAL A 137 4.99 0.64 -5.55
C VAL A 137 6.12 1.52 -6.08
N GLU A 138 6.08 1.83 -7.36
CA GLU A 138 7.07 2.70 -8.02
C GLU A 138 6.44 4.07 -8.28
N ALA A 139 6.84 5.10 -7.54
CA ALA A 139 6.21 6.42 -7.59
C ALA A 139 7.05 7.42 -8.40
N THR A 140 6.44 8.08 -9.38
CA THR A 140 7.13 9.10 -10.20
C THR A 140 7.23 10.44 -9.47
N VAL A 141 8.42 11.03 -9.44
CA VAL A 141 8.67 12.34 -8.83
C VAL A 141 8.20 13.46 -9.77
N ARG A 142 7.39 14.37 -9.23
CA ARG A 142 6.76 15.50 -9.91
C ARG A 142 7.10 16.84 -9.24
N PRO A 143 7.03 17.96 -9.98
CA PRO A 143 7.37 19.28 -9.45
C PRO A 143 6.36 19.77 -8.39
N ALA A 144 6.77 20.77 -7.61
CA ALA A 144 6.00 21.30 -6.49
C ALA A 144 4.60 21.84 -6.85
N ASN A 145 4.38 22.23 -8.11
CA ASN A 145 3.11 22.76 -8.59
C ASN A 145 2.13 21.68 -9.08
N ALA A 146 2.54 20.40 -9.13
CA ALA A 146 1.67 19.31 -9.54
C ALA A 146 0.50 19.11 -8.54
N GLN A 147 -0.68 18.82 -9.09
CA GLN A 147 -1.95 18.54 -8.40
C GLN A 147 -2.47 17.12 -8.65
N GLY A 148 -2.04 16.46 -9.73
CA GLY A 148 -2.42 15.09 -10.06
C GLY A 148 -1.40 14.40 -10.96
N ILE A 149 -1.81 13.29 -11.61
CA ILE A 149 -0.96 12.52 -12.52
C ILE A 149 -0.87 13.15 -13.92
N ASP A 150 -1.91 13.87 -14.35
CA ASP A 150 -2.06 14.39 -15.73
C ASP A 150 -1.56 15.83 -15.96
N ASP A 151 -1.11 16.53 -14.91
CA ASP A 151 -0.51 17.88 -15.06
C ASP A 151 0.82 17.84 -15.82
#